data_AF-A0A5J4PGU8-F1
#
_entry.id   AF-A0A5J4PGU8-F1
#
_cell.length_a   1.000
_cell.length_b   1.000
_cell.length_c   1.000
_cell.angle_alpha   90.00
_cell.angle_beta   90.00
_cell.angle_gamma   90.00
#
_symmetry.space_group_name_H-M   'P 1'
#
loop_
_entity.id
_entity.type
_entity.pdbx_description
1 polymer ?
#
loop_
_entity_poly.entity_id
_entity_poly.type
_entity_poly.pdbx_seq_one_letter_code
_entity_poly.pdbx_strand_id
1 'polypeptide(L)' 'MDDIILIHLSKDTLKQTTLDVIRFLQNLSWRLSPNKRVLILKMTFQYLGWQFQTEEERCRINQKHGSK' A
#
# COMPACT_ATOMS: atom_id res chain seq x y z
N MET A 1 -4.27 3.35 -14.04
CA MET A 1 -3.75 3.62 -12.69
C MET A 1 -4.63 2.78 -11.79
N ASP A 2 -4.10 1.67 -11.30
CA ASP A 2 -4.92 0.57 -10.75
C ASP A 2 -4.31 0.02 -9.45
N ASP A 3 -3.25 0.67 -8.96
CA ASP A 3 -2.56 0.32 -7.73
C ASP A 3 -3.02 1.25 -6.60
N ILE A 4 -3.26 0.69 -5.41
CA ILE A 4 -3.73 1.43 -4.23
C ILE A 4 -2.79 1.11 -3.07
N ILE A 5 -2.44 2.13 -2.30
CA ILE A 5 -1.65 1.99 -1.07
C ILE A 5 -2.42 2.54 0.11
N LEU A 6 -2.45 1.76 1.18
CA LEU A 6 -3.02 2.14 2.47
C LEU A 6 -1.89 2.19 3.49
N ILE A 7 -1.80 3.31 4.22
CA ILE A 7 -0.80 3.53 5.27
C ILE A 7 -1.56 3.94 6.52
N HIS A 8 -1.27 3.27 7.63
CA HIS A 8 -1.88 3.59 8.91
C HIS A 8 -0.96 3.18 10.07
N LEU A 9 -0.98 3.95 11.15
CA LEU A 9 -0.13 3.76 12.34
C LEU A 9 -0.49 2.47 13.10
N SER A 10 -1.79 2.28 13.34
CA SER A 10 -2.31 1.04 13.94
C SER A 10 -2.41 -0.06 12.90
N LYS A 11 -1.75 -1.19 13.20
CA LYS A 11 -1.80 -2.42 12.40
C LYS A 11 -3.21 -3.02 12.32
N ASP A 12 -3.94 -3.00 13.42
CA ASP A 12 -5.29 -3.57 13.48
C ASP A 12 -6.27 -2.75 12.64
N THR A 13 -6.18 -1.43 12.74
CA THR A 13 -6.95 -0.52 11.89
C THR A 13 -6.55 -0.67 10.42
N LEU A 14 -5.24 -0.78 10.10
CA LEU A 14 -4.79 -0.99 8.72
C LEU A 14 -5.40 -2.26 8.12
N LYS A 15 -5.39 -3.36 8.89
CA LYS A 15 -5.96 -4.63 8.46
C LYS A 15 -7.46 -4.52 8.22
N GLN A 16 -8.20 -3.90 9.14
CA GLN A 16 -9.64 -3.72 9.02
C GLN A 16 -9.99 -2.85 7.82
N THR A 17 -9.37 -1.67 7.70
CA THR A 17 -9.56 -0.76 6.56
C THR A 17 -9.21 -1.42 5.24
N THR A 18 -8.15 -2.24 5.18
CA THR A 18 -7.80 -2.98 3.96
C THR A 18 -8.91 -3.94 3.54
N LEU A 19 -9.51 -4.68 4.49
CA LEU A 19 -10.63 -5.58 4.20
C LEU A 19 -11.86 -4.82 3.71
N ASP A 20 -12.16 -3.67 4.33
CA ASP A 20 -13.31 -2.85 3.96
C ASP A 20 -13.15 -2.23 2.57
N VAL A 21 -11.95 -1.74 2.24
CA VAL A 21 -11.63 -1.26 0.88
C VAL A 21 -11.72 -2.39 -0.15
N ILE A 22 -11.20 -3.58 0.16
CA ILE A 22 -11.33 -4.75 -0.74
C ILE A 22 -12.80 -5.05 -1.02
N ARG A 23 -13.64 -5.10 0.03
CA ARG A 23 -15.07 -5.35 -0.10
C ARG A 23 -15.76 -4.26 -0.93
N PHE A 24 -15.44 -3.00 -0.66
CA PHE A 24 -15.97 -1.87 -1.41
C PHE A 24 -15.64 -1.95 -2.91
N LEU A 25 -14.38 -2.21 -3.25
CA LEU A 25 -13.95 -2.33 -4.64
C LEU A 25 -14.58 -3.54 -5.33
N GLN A 26 -14.71 -4.67 -4.64
CA GLN A 26 -15.42 -5.84 -5.16
C GLN A 26 -16.90 -5.54 -5.44
N ASN A 27 -17.57 -4.77 -4.56
CA ASN A 27 -18.96 -4.34 -4.77
C ASN A 27 -19.10 -3.42 -6.00
N LEU A 28 -18.07 -2.65 -6.31
CA LEU A 28 -17.98 -1.86 -7.56
C LEU A 28 -17.60 -2.72 -8.78
N SER A 29 -17.59 -4.05 -8.66
CA SER A 29 -17.17 -5.00 -9.70
C SER A 29 -15.70 -4.90 -10.13
N TRP A 30 -14.83 -4.34 -9.27
CA TRP A 30 -13.38 -4.32 -9.55
C TRP A 30 -12.76 -5.70 -9.34
N ARG A 31 -11.95 -6.14 -10.31
CA ARG A 31 -11.23 -7.42 -10.23
C ARG A 31 -9.88 -7.25 -9.54
N LEU A 32 -9.83 -7.56 -8.25
CA LEU A 32 -8.61 -7.52 -7.44
C LEU A 32 -7.82 -8.83 -7.53
N SER A 33 -6.62 -8.80 -8.12
CA SER A 33 -5.72 -9.95 -8.21
C SER A 33 -5.29 -10.44 -6.80
N PRO A 34 -5.59 -11.69 -6.40
CA PRO A 34 -5.22 -12.22 -5.09
C PRO A 34 -3.71 -12.18 -4.82
N ASN A 35 -2.91 -12.47 -5.84
CA ASN A 35 -1.44 -12.57 -5.75
C ASN A 35 -0.73 -11.21 -5.58
N LYS A 36 -1.43 -10.09 -5.78
CA LYS A 36 -0.89 -8.73 -5.61
C LYS A 36 -1.29 -8.10 -4.27
N ARG A 37 -2.10 -8.77 -3.45
CA ARG A 37 -2.54 -8.26 -2.14
C ARG A 37 -1.45 -8.49 -1.10
N VAL A 38 -0.47 -7.60 -1.09
CA VAL A 38 0.61 -7.64 -0.11
C VAL A 38 0.15 -6.89 1.15
N LEU A 39 -0.39 -7.64 2.12
CA LEU A 39 -0.78 -7.14 3.45
C LEU A 39 0.44 -7.16 4.39
N ILE A 40 1.61 -6.71 3.89
CA ILE A 40 2.84 -6.74 4.67
C ILE A 40 3.03 -5.37 5.31
N LEU A 41 3.14 -5.37 6.62
CA LEU A 41 3.64 -4.25 7.42
C LEU A 41 5.12 -4.06 7.08
N LYS A 42 5.39 -3.40 5.95
CA LYS A 42 6.75 -3.12 5.49
C LYS A 42 7.08 -1.70 5.89
N MET A 43 8.11 -1.54 6.72
CA MET A 43 8.74 -0.24 6.96
C MET A 43 9.31 0.37 5.68
N THR A 44 9.42 -0.40 4.59
CA THR A 44 9.89 0.08 3.30
C THR A 44 9.16 -0.62 2.14
N PHE A 45 8.53 0.14 1.25
CA PHE A 45 7.82 -0.39 0.07
C PHE A 45 8.06 0.46 -1.18
N GLN A 46 7.75 -0.08 -2.35
CA GLN A 46 7.87 0.62 -3.63
C GLN A 46 6.50 0.86 -4.23
N TYR A 47 6.31 2.05 -4.80
CA TYR A 47 5.07 2.43 -5.49
C TYR A 47 5.36 3.43 -6.59
N LEU A 48 4.89 3.13 -7.80
CA LEU A 48 5.10 3.97 -8.99
C LEU A 48 6.58 4.35 -9.23
N GLY A 49 7.52 3.45 -8.91
CA GLY A 49 8.97 3.69 -9.05
C GLY A 49 9.62 4.45 -7.89
N TRP A 50 8.84 4.91 -6.91
CA TRP A 50 9.33 5.58 -5.71
C TRP A 50 9.49 4.59 -4.56
N GLN A 51 10.47 4.84 -3.69
CA GLN A 51 10.66 4.06 -2.48
C GLN A 51 10.14 4.86 -1.28
N PHE A 52 9.24 4.24 -0.53
CA PHE A 52 8.66 4.80 0.67
C PHE A 52 9.28 4.11 1.88
N GLN A 53 9.64 4.89 2.89
CA GLN A 53 10.06 4.42 4.19
C GLN A 53 9.10 4.97 5.25
N THR A 54 8.44 4.08 5.99
CA THR A 54 7.58 4.45 7.12
C THR A 54 8.37 4.27 8.42
N GLU A 55 8.72 5.36 9.07
CA GLU A 55 9.07 5.41 10.49
C GLU A 55 7.80 5.68 11.30
N GLU A 56 7.80 5.38 12.60
CA GLU A 56 6.60 5.34 13.47
C GLU A 56 5.59 6.46 13.22
N GLU A 57 5.99 7.69 12.91
CA GLU A 57 5.05 8.79 12.61
C GLU A 57 5.29 9.50 11.27
N ARG A 58 6.17 8.97 10.42
CA ARG A 58 6.58 9.68 9.20
C ARG A 58 6.80 8.74 8.03
N CYS A 59 6.18 9.08 6.91
CA CYS A 59 6.54 8.54 5.60
C CYS A 59 7.60 9.43 4.94
N ARG A 60 8.76 8.88 4.63
CA ARG A 60 9.76 9.50 3.76
C ARG A 60 9.69 8.89 2.37
N ILE A 61 9.77 9.75 1.36
CA ILE A 61 9.79 9.36 -0.05
C ILE A 61 11.21 9.56 -0.55
N ASN A 62 11.84 8.49 -1.02
CA ASN A 62 13.15 8.53 -1.64
C ASN A 62 12.98 8.29 -3.14
N GLN A 63 13.52 9.20 -3.95
CA GLN A 63 13.61 9.01 -5.39
C GLN A 63 14.68 7.97 -5.67
N LYS A 64 14.32 6.85 -6.32
CA LYS A 64 15.33 6.06 -7.01
C LYS A 64 15.82 6.90 -8.18
N HIS A 65 16.99 7.53 -8.02
CA HIS A 65 17.72 8.05 -9.17
C HIS A 65 17.96 6.84 -10.07
N GLY A 66 17.36 6.85 -11.25
CA GLY A 66 17.74 5.91 -12.29
C GLY A 66 19.21 6.13 -12.58
N SER A 67 20.06 5.15 -12.23
CA SER A 67 21.35 5.04 -12.86
C SER A 67 21.11 4.90 -14.35
N LYS A 68 21.41 5.97 -15.10
CA LYS A 68 21.87 5.83 -16.47
C LYS A 68 23.30 5.33 -16.46
#